data_AF-A0AA91Z2Z3-F1
#
_entry.id   AF-A0AA91Z2Z3-F1
#
_cell.length_a   1.000
_cell.length_b   1.000
_cell.length_c   1.000
_cell.angle_alpha   90.00
_cell.angle_beta   90.00
_cell.angle_gamma   90.00
#
_symmetry.space_group_name_H-M   'P 1'
#
loop_
_entity.id
_entity.type
_entity.pdbx_description
1 polymer ?
#
loop_
_entity_poly.entity_id
_entity_poly.type
_entity_poly.pdbx_seq_one_letter_code
_entity_poly.pdbx_strand_id
1 'polypeptide(L)' 'MYTFNSKEELIKFIQTEIVNTKEATEILNTTRQNVKRLVDSDILIPIKVMDRDRLFFKEDVLKRKEHTKGKYKHKDVK' A
#
# COMPACT_ATOMS: atom_id res chain seq x y z
N MET A 1 15.55 4.40 10.82
CA MET A 1 15.36 5.86 10.87
C MET A 1 15.76 6.41 9.51
N TYR A 2 14.89 7.14 8.83
CA TYR A 2 15.21 7.73 7.53
C TYR A 2 15.86 9.10 7.74
N THR A 3 16.97 9.35 7.05
CA THR A 3 17.66 10.64 7.02
C THR A 3 17.86 11.01 5.57
N PHE A 4 17.47 12.23 5.20
CA PHE A 4 17.66 12.77 3.87
C PHE A 4 18.58 13.97 3.96
N ASN A 5 19.59 14.00 3.10
CA ASN A 5 20.62 15.05 3.07
C ASN A 5 20.20 16.24 2.21
N SER A 6 19.17 16.06 1.37
CA SER A 6 18.64 17.12 0.53
C SER A 6 17.14 16.97 0.27
N LYS A 7 16.54 18.05 -0.21
CA LYS A 7 15.13 18.07 -0.65
C LYS A 7 14.92 17.13 -1.85
N GLU A 8 15.88 17.06 -2.75
CA GLU A 8 15.85 16.19 -3.93
C GLU A 8 15.83 14.71 -3.52
N GLU A 9 16.61 14.34 -2.51
CA GLU A 9 16.62 12.98 -1.97
C GLU A 9 15.26 12.61 -1.38
N LEU A 10 14.67 13.52 -0.59
CA LEU A 10 13.32 13.34 -0.04
C LEU A 10 12.26 13.23 -1.15
N ILE A 11 12.31 14.10 -2.16
CA ILE A 11 11.38 14.05 -3.30
C ILE A 11 11.49 12.71 -4.02
N LYS A 12 12.72 12.26 -4.30
CA LYS A 12 12.95 10.97 -4.95
C LYS A 12 12.38 9.82 -4.13
N PHE A 13 12.61 9.80 -2.83
CA PHE A 13 12.02 8.81 -1.94
C PHE A 13 10.50 8.83 -1.98
N ILE A 14 9.88 10.01 -1.89
CA ILE A 14 8.41 10.13 -1.95
C ILE A 14 7.89 9.61 -3.29
N GLN A 15 8.57 9.92 -4.40
CA GLN A 15 8.16 9.47 -5.74
C GLN A 15 8.30 7.96 -5.96
N THR A 16 9.23 7.29 -5.28
CA THR A 16 9.49 5.86 -5.51
C THR A 16 8.85 4.94 -4.47
N GLU A 17 8.80 5.38 -3.21
CA GLU A 17 8.40 4.56 -2.06
C GLU A 17 7.01 4.87 -1.53
N ILE A 18 6.43 6.02 -1.89
CA ILE A 18 5.07 6.37 -1.48
C ILE A 18 4.13 6.19 -2.65
N VAL A 19 3.00 5.53 -2.38
CA VAL A 19 1.95 5.28 -3.37
C VAL A 19 0.62 5.85 -2.90
N ASN A 20 -0.17 6.36 -3.82
CA ASN A 20 -1.54 6.80 -3.57
C ASN A 20 -2.54 5.63 -3.64
N THR A 21 -3.82 5.91 -3.42
CA THR A 21 -4.86 4.86 -3.44
C THR A 21 -4.97 4.18 -4.81
N LYS A 22 -4.79 4.92 -5.91
CA LYS A 22 -4.87 4.37 -7.28
C LYS A 22 -3.73 3.38 -7.53
N GLU A 23 -2.50 3.79 -7.24
CA GLU A 23 -1.31 2.93 -7.39
C GLU A 23 -1.40 1.72 -6.46
N ALA A 24 -1.88 1.91 -5.23
CA ALA A 24 -2.11 0.79 -4.30
C ALA A 24 -3.13 -0.22 -4.86
N THR A 25 -4.23 0.25 -5.48
CA THR A 25 -5.20 -0.65 -6.13
C THR A 25 -4.61 -1.43 -7.29
N GLU A 26 -3.74 -0.81 -8.08
CA GLU A 26 -3.04 -1.47 -9.19
C GLU A 26 -2.06 -2.54 -8.68
N ILE A 27 -1.29 -2.22 -7.64
CA ILE A 27 -0.36 -3.18 -7.01
C ILE A 27 -1.12 -4.36 -6.42
N LEU A 28 -2.19 -4.12 -5.66
CA LEU A 28 -2.99 -5.16 -5.01
C LEU A 28 -3.93 -5.90 -5.97
N ASN A 29 -4.13 -5.39 -7.19
CA ASN A 29 -5.14 -5.85 -8.14
C ASN A 29 -6.54 -5.92 -7.49
N THR A 30 -6.97 -4.84 -6.85
CA THR A 30 -8.24 -4.79 -6.11
C THR A 30 -8.95 -3.45 -6.27
N THR A 31 -10.19 -3.35 -5.78
CA THR A 31 -10.97 -2.12 -5.88
C THR A 31 -10.60 -1.11 -4.79
N ARG A 32 -10.85 0.18 -5.04
CA ARG A 32 -10.68 1.24 -4.01
C ARG A 32 -11.52 0.98 -2.76
N GLN A 33 -12.70 0.40 -2.92
CA GLN A 33 -13.57 0.01 -1.80
C GLN A 33 -12.90 -1.06 -0.92
N ASN A 34 -12.21 -2.04 -1.51
CA ASN A 34 -11.44 -3.01 -0.75
C ASN A 34 -10.24 -2.37 -0.05
N VAL A 35 -9.51 -1.48 -0.72
CA VAL A 35 -8.44 -0.72 -0.03
C VAL A 35 -9.00 0.05 1.16
N LYS A 36 -10.16 0.70 1.02
CA LYS A 36 -10.84 1.34 2.15
C LYS A 36 -11.12 0.36 3.29
N ARG A 37 -11.67 -0.83 3.00
CA ARG A 37 -11.90 -1.87 4.03
C ARG A 37 -10.62 -2.31 4.73
N LEU A 38 -9.51 -2.44 4.00
CA LEU A 38 -8.21 -2.76 4.59
C LEU A 38 -7.74 -1.67 5.56
N VAL A 39 -7.97 -0.40 5.21
CA VAL A 39 -7.69 0.73 6.10
C VAL A 39 -8.62 0.73 7.31
N ASP A 40 -9.93 0.55 7.12
CA ASP A 40 -10.91 0.51 8.20
C ASP A 40 -10.69 -0.66 9.17
N SER A 41 -9.96 -1.70 8.73
CA SER A 41 -9.61 -2.88 9.54
C SER A 41 -8.18 -2.82 10.08
N ASP A 42 -7.50 -1.67 9.96
CA ASP A 42 -6.09 -1.46 10.36
C ASP A 42 -5.08 -2.44 9.73
N ILE A 43 -5.45 -3.09 8.62
CA ILE A 43 -4.58 -4.01 7.88
C ILE A 43 -3.61 -3.24 6.98
N LEU A 44 -4.04 -2.08 6.48
CA LEU A 44 -3.21 -1.18 5.68
C LEU A 44 -3.27 0.22 6.29
N ILE A 45 -2.15 0.72 6.77
CA ILE A 45 -2.08 1.99 7.51
C ILE A 45 -1.63 3.10 6.54
N PRO A 46 -2.45 4.14 6.29
CA PRO A 46 -2.05 5.27 5.47
C PRO A 46 -1.06 6.16 6.23
N ILE A 47 -0.04 6.66 5.54
CA ILE A 47 0.87 7.70 6.08
C ILE A 47 0.18 9.06 6.15
N LYS A 48 -0.81 9.29 5.28
CA LYS A 48 -1.59 10.52 5.21
C LYS A 48 -2.98 10.23 4.64
N VAL A 49 -4.00 10.82 5.25
CA VAL A 49 -5.38 10.79 4.77
C VAL A 49 -5.75 12.16 4.21
N MET A 50 -6.39 12.18 3.04
CA MET A 50 -6.92 13.35 2.35
C MET A 50 -8.39 13.08 1.99
N ASP A 51 -9.15 14.10 1.63
CA ASP A 51 -10.61 13.99 1.43
C ASP A 51 -11.04 12.89 0.44
N ARG A 52 -10.25 12.65 -0.60
CA ARG A 52 -10.56 11.66 -1.65
C ARG A 52 -9.45 10.63 -1.87
N ASP A 53 -8.37 10.70 -1.10
CA ASP A 53 -7.18 9.89 -1.36
C ASP A 53 -6.36 9.67 -0.09
N ARG A 54 -5.43 8.73 -0.16
CA ARG A 54 -4.58 8.28 0.94
C ARG A 54 -3.22 7.92 0.36
N LEU A 55 -2.18 8.20 1.14
CA LEU A 55 -0.82 7.81 0.81
C LEU A 55 -0.41 6.63 1.67
N PHE A 56 0.38 5.73 1.12
CA PHE A 56 0.86 4.50 1.76
C PHE A 56 2.32 4.30 1.45
N PHE A 57 3.03 3.57 2.32
CA PHE A 57 4.31 2.98 1.94
C PHE A 57 4.07 1.85 0.95
N LYS A 58 4.80 1.89 -0.17
CA LYS A 58 4.77 0.86 -1.21
C LYS A 58 5.12 -0.52 -0.65
N GLU A 59 6.07 -0.57 0.27
CA GLU A 59 6.48 -1.81 0.95
C GLU A 59 5.31 -2.49 1.66
N ASP A 60 4.49 -1.73 2.39
CA ASP A 60 3.34 -2.28 3.13
C ASP A 60 2.26 -2.81 2.18
N VAL A 61 2.02 -2.10 1.07
CA VAL A 61 1.11 -2.55 0.00
C VAL A 61 1.62 -3.86 -0.63
N LEU A 62 2.91 -3.98 -0.89
CA LEU A 62 3.53 -5.19 -1.45
C LEU A 62 3.48 -6.36 -0.47
N LYS A 63 3.83 -6.15 0.80
CA LYS A 63 3.68 -7.17 1.86
C LYS A 63 2.25 -7.68 1.92
N ARG A 64 1.27 -6.77 1.84
CA ARG A 64 -0.15 -7.14 1.83
C ARG A 64 -0.51 -8.02 0.62
N LYS A 65 0.03 -7.73 -0.57
CA LYS A 65 -0.17 -8.54 -1.78
C LYS A 65 0.29 -9.98 -1.56
N GLU A 66 1.51 -10.15 -1.04
CA GLU A 66 2.12 -11.46 -0.80
C GLU A 66 1.34 -12.29 0.24
N HIS A 67 0.87 -11.67 1.34
CA HIS A 67 -0.01 -12.33 2.30
C HIS A 67 -1.30 -12.88 1.67
N THR A 68 -1.83 -12.21 0.64
CA THR A 68 -3.04 -12.71 -0.07
C THR A 68 -2.73 -13.92 -0.93
N LYS A 69 -1.58 -13.96 -1.63
CA LYS A 69 -1.18 -15.11 -2.47
C LYS A 69 -1.01 -16.38 -1.65
N GLY A 70 -0.50 -16.28 -0.42
CA GLY A 70 -0.36 -17.41 0.50
C GLY A 70 -1.69 -18.07 0.90
N LYS A 71 -2.79 -17.31 0.94
CA LYS A 71 -4.11 -17.82 1.32
C LYS A 71 -4.83 -18.62 0.22
N TYR A 72 -4.43 -18.47 -1.04
CA TYR A 72 -5.01 -19.24 -2.15
C TYR A 72 -4.32 -20.59 -2.38
N LYS A 73 -3.11 -20.81 -1.86
CA LYS A 73 -2.40 -22.11 -1.99
C LYS A 73 -3.01 -23.26 -1.17
N HIS A 74 -4.01 -23.00 -0.32
CA HIS A 74 -4.67 -24.01 0.50
C HIS A 74 -6.16 -24.23 0.17
N LYS A 75 -6.69 -23.63 -0.92
CA LYS A 75 -8.10 -23.81 -1.31
C LYS A 75 -8.33 -24.78 -2.48
N ASP A 76 -7.28 -25.31 -3.08
CA ASP A 76 -7.35 -26.27 -4.19
C ASP A 76 -6.99 -27.71 -3.78
N VAL A 77 -7.49 -28.15 -2.61
CA VAL A 77 -7.62 -29.58 -2.30
C VAL A 77 -9.02 -29.80 -1.74
N LYS A 78 -9.97 -30.04 -2.65
CA LYS A 78 -11.20 -30.78 -2.39
C LYS A 78 -11.54 -31.61 -3.61
#